data_AF-A0A1I7T0Y2-F1
#
_entry.id   AF-A0A1I7T0Y2-F1
#
_cell.length_a   1.000
_cell.length_b   1.000
_cell.length_c   1.000
_cell.angle_alpha   90.00
_cell.angle_beta   90.00
_cell.angle_gamma   90.00
#
_symmetry.space_group_name_H-M   'P 1'
#
loop_
_entity.id
_entity.type
_entity.pdbx_description
1 polymer ?
#
loop_
_entity_poly.entity_id
_entity_poly.type
_entity_poly.pdbx_seq_one_letter_code
_entity_poly.pdbx_strand_id
1 'polypeptide(L)'
;MVFKLQRPPLELLDSIVTKVQLDNPHVQELEERIHRFHMEQAQTSEMLDERNMCIELLRSYLKSDGIRKQIDSQGIRINLLTVFGSFATHCAGKDSDLDVCVCASVQGKRKTLPVTILQAIHRDLEHNKDSKHLFGEFKIHEISFVQTARIPIIRFKMNNISVDMSASFHATPPRTSLAAKYINAYCQLDDRFQILVTFLKHWLKSEGNPNTHLRDYPNSYSLILMLIHVLQWFDIVPNLHQTHKELFHSKNFKSWSLTEVDHEFRYPLDQNTIELHRRKETRKLSVVQLLFLFACQYSESSIMEFYRFNMRSGEIEWRTIREPITIVDAYDTRNPGRTIQSAADIMGALRELIYLFSVPEVDMFKNLIKITTKKTYLFPKERFPIRVQSSLSQHVQKREKNRQHQNRAQNQQQYQYPGYGHFFMPPPPMVGVHPNSPFFHYSQPQHQLYAFGKFPFSNLQFRPDFYGHF
;
A
#
# COMPACT_ATOMS: atom_id res chain seq x y z
N MET A 1 -9.67 -13.45 -20.99
CA MET A 1 -8.68 -14.39 -20.42
C MET A 1 -7.55 -13.57 -19.81
N VAL A 2 -7.26 -13.72 -18.51
CA VAL A 2 -6.14 -13.00 -17.86
C VAL A 2 -4.90 -13.88 -17.96
N PHE A 3 -3.84 -13.37 -18.58
CA PHE A 3 -2.56 -14.09 -18.66
C PHE A 3 -1.86 -14.06 -17.30
N LYS A 4 -1.39 -15.23 -16.85
CA LYS A 4 -0.70 -15.42 -15.57
C LYS A 4 0.69 -15.98 -15.80
N LEU A 5 1.66 -15.56 -14.99
CA LEU A 5 2.95 -16.24 -14.96
C LEU A 5 2.80 -17.62 -14.32
N GLN A 6 3.71 -18.53 -14.67
CA GLN A 6 3.84 -19.78 -13.94
C GLN A 6 4.62 -19.52 -12.66
N ARG A 7 4.20 -20.18 -11.58
CA ARG A 7 4.92 -20.13 -10.31
C ARG A 7 6.34 -20.67 -10.47
N PRO A 8 7.31 -20.12 -9.74
CA PRO A 8 8.67 -20.59 -9.77
C PRO A 8 8.74 -22.03 -9.23
N PRO A 9 9.66 -22.85 -9.76
CA PRO A 9 9.93 -24.17 -9.22
C PRO A 9 10.66 -24.04 -7.87
N LEU A 10 10.47 -25.00 -6.95
CA LEU A 10 10.98 -24.93 -5.57
C LEU A 10 12.52 -24.86 -5.51
N GLU A 11 13.19 -25.48 -6.48
CA GLU A 11 14.65 -25.51 -6.65
C GLU A 11 15.24 -24.09 -6.82
N LEU A 12 14.41 -23.10 -7.17
CA LEU A 12 14.86 -21.72 -7.20
C LEU A 12 15.22 -21.21 -5.79
N LEU A 13 14.57 -21.71 -4.74
CA LEU A 13 14.91 -21.39 -3.35
C LEU A 13 16.29 -21.96 -2.97
N ASP A 14 16.66 -23.14 -3.47
CA ASP A 14 18.00 -23.70 -3.26
C ASP A 14 19.09 -22.82 -3.90
N SER A 15 18.79 -22.22 -5.05
CA SER A 15 19.68 -21.22 -5.65
C SER A 15 19.83 -19.96 -4.79
N ILE A 16 18.82 -19.57 -4.01
CA ILE A 16 18.94 -18.45 -3.05
C ILE A 16 19.89 -18.84 -1.93
N VAL A 17 19.73 -20.05 -1.37
CA VAL A 17 20.61 -20.57 -0.31
C VAL A 17 22.06 -20.64 -0.79
N THR A 18 22.29 -21.08 -2.03
CA THR A 18 23.64 -21.18 -2.60
C THR A 18 24.26 -19.79 -2.85
N LYS A 19 23.46 -18.79 -3.20
CA LYS A 19 23.92 -17.42 -3.46
C LYS A 19 24.17 -16.62 -2.17
N VAL A 20 23.36 -16.84 -1.14
CA VAL A 20 23.44 -16.16 0.15
C VAL A 20 23.87 -17.17 1.19
N GLN A 21 25.18 -17.38 1.26
CA GLN A 21 25.81 -18.37 2.12
C GLN A 21 25.99 -17.80 3.53
N LEU A 22 25.37 -18.45 4.52
CA LEU A 22 25.36 -17.97 5.90
C LEU A 22 26.64 -18.27 6.67
N ASP A 23 27.53 -19.09 6.12
CA ASP A 23 28.89 -19.32 6.61
C ASP A 23 29.85 -18.17 6.22
N ASN A 24 29.44 -17.28 5.31
CA ASN A 24 30.17 -16.06 5.05
C ASN A 24 30.02 -15.09 6.25
N PRO A 25 31.13 -14.66 6.89
CA PRO A 25 31.08 -13.87 8.12
C PRO A 25 30.40 -12.52 7.93
N HIS A 26 30.48 -11.90 6.75
CA HIS A 26 29.83 -10.62 6.46
C HIS A 26 28.31 -10.77 6.29
N VAL A 27 27.87 -11.87 5.69
CA VAL A 27 26.44 -12.19 5.54
C VAL A 27 25.84 -12.55 6.90
N GLN A 28 26.57 -13.30 7.72
CA GLN A 28 26.16 -13.60 9.10
C GLN A 28 26.04 -12.32 9.94
N GLU A 29 27.01 -11.41 9.86
CA GLU A 29 26.93 -10.11 10.54
C GLU A 29 25.69 -9.33 10.07
N LEU A 30 25.40 -9.32 8.76
CA LEU A 30 24.21 -8.66 8.22
C LEU A 30 22.91 -9.23 8.81
N GLU A 31 22.77 -10.56 8.89
CA GLU A 31 21.62 -11.22 9.53
C GLU A 31 21.48 -10.74 10.98
N GLU A 32 22.54 -10.87 11.78
CA GLU A 32 22.53 -10.47 13.20
C GLU A 32 22.17 -8.99 13.38
N ARG A 33 22.69 -8.11 12.52
CA ARG A 33 22.39 -6.67 12.57
C ARG A 33 20.95 -6.36 12.20
N ILE A 34 20.35 -7.08 11.25
CA ILE A 34 18.93 -6.91 10.91
C ILE A 34 18.03 -7.36 12.06
N HIS A 35 18.36 -8.49 12.72
CA HIS A 35 17.62 -8.95 13.92
C HIS A 35 17.74 -7.93 15.06
N ARG A 36 18.95 -7.46 15.34
CA ARG A 36 19.18 -6.43 16.37
C ARG A 36 18.43 -5.14 16.06
N PHE A 37 18.47 -4.69 14.82
CA PHE A 37 17.71 -3.52 14.37
C PHE A 37 16.21 -3.71 14.65
N HIS A 38 15.65 -4.88 14.33
CA HIS A 38 14.24 -5.15 14.64
C HIS A 38 13.94 -5.05 16.15
N MET A 39 14.80 -5.62 17.00
CA MET A 39 14.65 -5.52 18.46
C MET A 39 14.74 -4.08 18.97
N GLU A 40 15.66 -3.28 18.45
CA GLU A 40 15.83 -1.86 18.80
C GLU A 40 14.66 -0.97 18.36
N GLN A 41 13.88 -1.43 17.39
CA GLN A 41 12.67 -0.76 16.91
C GLN A 41 11.41 -1.25 17.62
N ALA A 42 11.45 -2.37 18.34
CA ALA A 42 10.29 -2.90 19.04
C ALA A 42 9.76 -1.93 20.10
N GLN A 43 8.44 -1.92 20.30
CA GLN A 43 7.81 -1.15 21.37
C GLN A 43 7.92 -1.91 22.69
N THR A 44 8.17 -1.19 23.79
CA THR A 44 8.08 -1.75 25.14
C THR A 44 6.63 -1.89 25.60
N SER A 45 6.39 -2.60 26.70
CA SER A 45 5.07 -2.68 27.34
C SER A 45 4.50 -1.30 27.65
N GLU A 46 5.32 -0.41 28.19
CA GLU A 46 4.93 0.94 28.58
C GLU A 46 4.49 1.76 27.36
N MET A 47 5.21 1.65 26.25
CA MET A 47 4.86 2.32 24.99
C MET A 47 3.53 1.82 24.40
N LEU A 48 3.19 0.55 24.60
CA LEU A 48 1.92 -0.02 24.18
C LEU A 48 0.78 0.46 25.09
N ASP A 49 1.01 0.47 26.40
CA ASP A 49 0.05 0.91 27.41
C ASP A 49 -0.27 2.41 27.25
N GLU A 50 0.73 3.24 26.97
CA GLU A 50 0.52 4.67 26.66
C GLU A 50 -0.37 4.86 25.43
N ARG A 51 -0.14 4.09 24.35
CA ARG A 51 -0.98 4.15 23.14
C ARG A 51 -2.40 3.62 23.38
N ASN A 52 -2.54 2.58 24.20
CA ASN A 52 -3.87 2.10 24.61
C ASN A 52 -4.61 3.15 25.45
N MET A 53 -3.92 3.82 26.36
CA MET A 53 -4.47 4.95 27.12
C MET A 53 -4.90 6.08 26.19
N CYS A 54 -4.09 6.41 25.18
CA CYS A 54 -4.44 7.37 24.15
C CYS A 54 -5.77 7.01 23.45
N ILE A 55 -5.94 5.75 23.06
CA ILE A 55 -7.16 5.26 22.40
C ILE A 55 -8.37 5.40 23.33
N GLU A 56 -8.24 5.04 24.61
CA GLU A 56 -9.33 5.14 25.58
C GLU A 56 -9.74 6.58 25.89
N LEU A 57 -8.77 7.50 25.98
CA LEU A 57 -9.05 8.92 26.13
C LEU A 57 -9.77 9.49 24.91
N LEU A 58 -9.35 9.14 23.69
CA LEU A 58 -10.04 9.53 22.46
C LEU A 58 -11.46 8.94 22.39
N ARG A 59 -11.66 7.69 22.81
CA ARG A 59 -13.00 7.07 22.91
C ARG A 59 -13.88 7.80 23.90
N SER A 60 -13.34 8.18 25.05
CA SER A 60 -14.06 8.93 26.10
C SER A 60 -14.42 10.33 25.62
N TYR A 61 -13.47 11.03 24.98
CA TYR A 61 -13.67 12.31 24.34
C TYR A 61 -14.81 12.27 23.32
N LEU A 62 -14.81 11.31 22.39
CA LEU A 62 -15.85 11.17 21.37
C LEU A 62 -17.24 10.82 21.93
N LYS A 63 -17.32 10.34 23.18
CA LYS A 63 -18.58 10.11 23.91
C LYS A 63 -19.03 11.32 24.74
N SER A 64 -18.17 12.32 24.94
CA SER A 64 -18.47 13.50 25.75
C SER A 64 -19.58 14.36 25.16
N ASP A 65 -20.35 15.00 26.03
CA ASP A 65 -21.51 15.83 25.64
C ASP A 65 -21.14 16.98 24.70
N GLY A 66 -19.94 17.55 24.85
CA GLY A 66 -19.49 18.70 24.05
C GLY A 66 -19.44 18.37 22.56
N ILE A 67 -18.56 17.42 22.19
CA ILE A 67 -18.41 17.01 20.80
C ILE A 67 -19.67 16.29 20.26
N ARG A 68 -20.34 15.51 21.12
CA ARG A 68 -21.54 14.76 20.73
C ARG A 68 -22.69 15.68 20.34
N LYS A 69 -22.99 16.73 21.12
CA LYS A 69 -24.03 17.72 20.75
C LYS A 69 -23.72 18.38 19.41
N GLN A 70 -22.45 18.71 19.16
CA GLN A 70 -22.02 19.34 17.91
C GLN A 70 -22.18 18.43 16.69
N ILE A 71 -21.90 17.13 16.85
CA ILE A 71 -21.99 16.14 15.78
C ILE A 71 -23.45 15.69 15.56
N ASP A 72 -24.20 15.43 16.64
CA ASP A 72 -25.62 15.03 16.59
C ASP A 72 -26.48 16.12 15.94
N SER A 73 -26.17 17.42 16.18
CA SER A 73 -26.86 18.55 15.52
C SER A 73 -26.76 18.54 13.99
N GLN A 74 -25.80 17.80 13.44
CA GLN A 74 -25.58 17.64 12.00
C GLN A 74 -26.22 16.36 11.46
N GLY A 75 -27.01 15.66 12.29
CA GLY A 75 -27.60 14.37 11.95
C GLY A 75 -26.55 13.26 11.81
N ILE A 76 -25.41 13.37 12.49
CA ILE A 76 -24.34 12.36 12.45
C ILE A 76 -24.34 11.64 13.79
N ARG A 77 -24.23 10.31 13.77
CA ARG A 77 -24.01 9.49 14.96
C ARG A 77 -22.65 8.83 14.88
N ILE A 78 -21.78 9.08 15.84
CA ILE A 78 -20.54 8.31 16.00
C ILE A 78 -20.91 6.90 16.49
N ASN A 79 -20.40 5.90 15.79
CA ASN A 79 -20.60 4.50 16.14
C ASN A 79 -19.41 3.98 16.98
N LEU A 80 -18.18 4.19 16.49
CA LEU A 80 -16.97 3.64 17.10
C LEU A 80 -15.71 4.43 16.68
N LEU A 81 -14.65 4.36 17.49
CA LEU A 81 -13.28 4.68 17.10
C LEU A 81 -12.50 3.37 16.86
N THR A 82 -12.11 3.13 15.61
CA THR A 82 -11.32 1.96 15.25
C THR A 82 -9.86 2.35 15.09
N VAL A 83 -8.96 1.49 15.55
CA VAL A 83 -7.51 1.64 15.34
C VAL A 83 -7.13 0.83 14.11
N PHE A 84 -6.24 1.38 13.28
CA PHE A 84 -5.70 0.68 12.12
C PHE A 84 -4.20 0.96 11.99
N GLY A 85 -3.65 0.70 10.80
CA GLY A 85 -2.25 1.00 10.52
C GLY A 85 -1.31 0.08 11.29
N SER A 86 -0.08 0.55 11.52
CA SER A 86 0.94 -0.33 12.10
C SER A 86 0.65 -0.70 13.55
N PHE A 87 0.00 0.14 14.35
CA PHE A 87 -0.27 -0.16 15.77
C PHE A 87 -1.31 -1.27 15.95
N ALA A 88 -2.35 -1.28 15.10
CA ALA A 88 -3.29 -2.40 15.05
C ALA A 88 -2.65 -3.71 14.56
N THR A 89 -1.39 -3.64 14.11
CA THR A 89 -0.61 -4.81 13.70
C THR A 89 0.58 -5.06 14.61
N HIS A 90 1.21 -6.23 14.49
CA HIS A 90 2.53 -6.44 15.12
C HIS A 90 3.69 -5.70 14.41
N CYS A 91 3.41 -4.80 13.46
CA CYS A 91 4.42 -4.12 12.64
C CYS A 91 4.70 -2.66 13.06
N ALA A 92 4.22 -2.21 14.23
CA ALA A 92 4.56 -0.90 14.77
C ALA A 92 5.89 -0.93 15.52
N GLY A 93 6.78 -0.02 15.14
CA GLY A 93 7.98 0.30 15.90
C GLY A 93 7.76 1.46 16.87
N LYS A 94 8.76 1.76 17.69
CA LYS A 94 8.74 2.81 18.72
C LYS A 94 8.30 4.19 18.22
N ASP A 95 8.71 4.55 17.00
CA ASP A 95 8.39 5.84 16.36
C ASP A 95 7.14 5.78 15.46
N SER A 96 6.34 4.71 15.54
CA SER A 96 5.13 4.59 14.72
C SER A 96 4.01 5.47 15.27
N ASP A 97 3.36 6.17 14.35
CA ASP A 97 2.15 6.96 14.58
C ASP A 97 0.98 6.05 14.98
N LEU A 98 -0.01 6.64 15.67
CA LEU A 98 -1.27 6.02 16.00
C LEU A 98 -2.34 6.42 14.97
N ASP A 99 -2.67 5.47 14.09
CA ASP A 99 -3.71 5.66 13.07
C ASP A 99 -5.10 5.30 13.60
N VAL A 100 -6.01 6.27 13.64
CA VAL A 100 -7.39 6.06 14.13
C VAL A 100 -8.44 6.54 13.13
N CYS A 101 -9.59 5.85 13.11
CA CYS A 101 -10.73 6.19 12.25
C CYS A 101 -12.00 6.35 13.07
N VAL A 102 -12.58 7.55 13.03
CA VAL A 102 -13.92 7.81 13.57
C VAL A 102 -14.94 7.24 12.58
N CYS A 103 -15.60 6.17 12.99
CA CYS A 103 -16.62 5.50 12.21
C CYS A 103 -17.99 6.01 12.63
N ALA A 104 -18.73 6.58 11.69
CA ALA A 104 -20.02 7.20 11.95
C ALA A 104 -21.09 6.76 10.96
N SER A 105 -22.34 7.06 11.29
CA SER A 105 -23.51 6.93 10.43
C SER A 105 -24.21 8.28 10.29
N VAL A 106 -24.86 8.50 9.13
CA VAL A 106 -25.68 9.68 8.90
C VAL A 106 -27.14 9.29 9.13
N GLN A 107 -27.82 10.06 9.98
CA GLN A 107 -29.25 9.98 10.20
C GLN A 107 -29.97 10.97 9.27
N GLY A 108 -31.01 10.49 8.60
CA GLY A 108 -31.81 11.29 7.68
C GLY A 108 -31.26 11.37 6.26
N LYS A 109 -31.86 12.25 5.43
CA LYS A 109 -31.61 12.31 3.97
C LYS A 109 -30.50 13.30 3.57
N ARG A 110 -29.87 14.01 4.52
CA ARG A 110 -28.89 15.05 4.21
C ARG A 110 -27.60 14.41 3.70
N LYS A 111 -27.09 14.89 2.57
CA LYS A 111 -25.76 14.50 2.08
C LYS A 111 -24.70 15.16 2.95
N THR A 112 -24.13 14.39 3.86
CA THR A 112 -23.02 14.81 4.73
C THR A 112 -21.74 14.11 4.27
N LEU A 113 -20.60 14.78 4.40
CA LEU A 113 -19.29 14.21 4.06
C LEU A 113 -18.51 13.85 5.34
N PRO A 114 -17.70 12.78 5.36
CA PRO A 114 -16.95 12.40 6.56
C PRO A 114 -16.03 13.50 7.10
N VAL A 115 -15.52 14.37 6.22
CA VAL A 115 -14.70 15.55 6.59
C VAL A 115 -15.39 16.48 7.58
N THR A 116 -16.72 16.50 7.61
CA THR A 116 -17.51 17.30 8.54
C THR A 116 -17.30 16.87 10.00
N ILE A 117 -17.07 15.59 10.26
CA ILE A 117 -16.70 15.08 11.59
C ILE A 117 -15.33 15.64 11.98
N LEU A 118 -14.37 15.60 11.07
CA LEU A 118 -13.03 16.11 11.31
C LEU A 118 -13.02 17.62 11.55
N GLN A 119 -13.84 18.39 10.81
CA GLN A 119 -14.02 19.82 11.06
C GLN A 119 -14.56 20.11 12.47
N ALA A 120 -15.52 19.31 12.94
CA ALA A 120 -16.07 19.45 14.29
C ALA A 120 -15.01 19.14 15.36
N ILE A 121 -14.34 17.99 15.24
CA ILE A 121 -13.29 17.57 16.17
C ILE A 121 -12.13 18.57 16.19
N HIS A 122 -11.64 19.02 15.03
CA HIS A 122 -10.55 19.98 14.94
C HIS A 122 -10.88 21.29 15.68
N ARG A 123 -12.04 21.87 15.41
CA ARG A 123 -12.49 23.11 16.05
C ARG A 123 -12.63 22.94 17.56
N ASP A 124 -13.17 21.82 18.00
CA ASP A 124 -13.36 21.53 19.42
C ASP A 124 -12.01 21.32 20.13
N LEU A 125 -11.11 20.51 19.56
CA LEU A 125 -9.76 20.31 20.09
C LEU A 125 -8.90 21.59 20.05
N GLU A 126 -9.14 22.53 19.13
CA GLU A 126 -8.40 23.80 19.12
C GLU A 126 -8.90 24.78 20.18
N HIS A 127 -10.23 24.88 20.37
CA HIS A 127 -10.82 26.02 21.09
C HIS A 127 -11.57 25.66 22.37
N ASN A 128 -11.97 24.40 22.57
CA ASN A 128 -12.75 24.00 23.74
C ASN A 128 -11.83 23.53 24.89
N LYS A 129 -11.73 24.34 25.94
CA LYS A 129 -10.90 24.04 27.12
C LYS A 129 -11.40 22.83 27.89
N ASP A 130 -12.71 22.66 28.03
CA ASP A 130 -13.30 21.53 28.76
C ASP A 130 -12.96 20.20 28.10
N SER A 131 -13.05 20.15 26.76
CA SER A 131 -12.60 19.00 25.98
C SER A 131 -11.11 18.69 26.18
N LYS A 132 -10.25 19.72 26.22
CA LYS A 132 -8.81 19.53 26.48
C LYS A 132 -8.53 18.97 27.87
N HIS A 133 -9.31 19.37 28.88
CA HIS A 133 -9.17 18.85 30.24
C HIS A 133 -9.49 17.36 30.36
N LEU A 134 -10.31 16.79 29.47
CA LEU A 134 -10.59 15.34 29.44
C LEU A 134 -9.34 14.50 29.18
N PHE A 135 -8.31 15.06 28.56
CA PHE A 135 -7.07 14.36 28.29
C PHE A 135 -6.07 14.40 29.47
N GLY A 136 -6.35 15.19 30.52
CA GLY A 136 -5.50 15.27 31.71
C GLY A 136 -4.02 15.55 31.37
N GLU A 137 -3.13 14.66 31.81
CA GLU A 137 -1.69 14.74 31.54
C GLU A 137 -1.34 14.38 30.07
N PHE A 138 -2.22 13.69 29.34
CA PHE A 138 -2.06 13.37 27.92
C PHE A 138 -2.40 14.58 27.04
N LYS A 139 -1.69 15.69 27.25
CA LYS A 139 -1.96 16.95 26.56
C LYS A 139 -1.91 16.77 25.04
N ILE A 140 -2.90 17.37 24.37
CA ILE A 140 -2.95 17.47 22.92
C ILE A 140 -2.27 18.75 22.46
N HIS A 141 -1.35 18.63 21.51
CA HIS A 141 -0.66 19.76 20.88
C HIS A 141 -0.36 19.48 19.40
N GLU A 142 0.18 20.48 18.69
CA GLU A 142 0.55 20.38 17.26
C GLU A 142 -0.62 19.93 16.36
N ILE A 143 -1.82 20.41 16.66
CA ILE A 143 -3.03 20.08 15.90
C ILE A 143 -2.92 20.72 14.51
N SER A 144 -3.13 19.93 13.47
CA SER A 144 -3.19 20.38 12.09
C SER A 144 -4.25 19.63 11.30
N PHE A 145 -4.95 20.35 10.43
CA PHE A 145 -5.97 19.75 9.56
C PHE A 145 -5.49 19.66 8.11
N VAL A 146 -5.19 18.45 7.67
CA VAL A 146 -4.78 18.17 6.29
C VAL A 146 -6.02 17.88 5.45
N GLN A 147 -6.65 18.93 4.92
CA GLN A 147 -7.87 18.81 4.09
C GLN A 147 -7.60 18.46 2.62
N THR A 148 -6.42 18.83 2.10
CA THR A 148 -6.08 18.70 0.67
C THR A 148 -5.67 17.28 0.28
N ALA A 149 -5.39 16.42 1.26
CA ALA A 149 -5.09 15.02 1.01
C ALA A 149 -6.31 14.27 0.46
N ARG A 150 -6.04 13.19 -0.30
CA ARG A 150 -7.09 12.31 -0.85
C ARG A 150 -8.04 11.75 0.22
N ILE A 151 -7.53 11.55 1.44
CA ILE A 151 -8.30 11.24 2.63
C ILE A 151 -7.96 12.34 3.63
N PRO A 152 -8.90 13.25 3.93
CA PRO A 152 -8.66 14.28 4.94
C PRO A 152 -8.37 13.65 6.30
N ILE A 153 -7.41 14.22 7.03
CA ILE A 153 -7.02 13.77 8.36
C ILE A 153 -6.74 14.96 9.27
N ILE A 154 -6.94 14.77 10.57
CA ILE A 154 -6.38 15.64 11.60
C ILE A 154 -5.11 14.95 12.10
N ARG A 155 -4.00 15.69 12.15
CA ARG A 155 -2.79 15.25 12.83
C ARG A 155 -2.60 16.04 14.10
N PHE A 156 -2.21 15.37 15.17
CA PHE A 156 -1.86 16.00 16.43
C PHE A 156 -0.90 15.10 17.20
N LYS A 157 -0.29 15.64 18.26
CA LYS A 157 0.45 14.86 19.24
C LYS A 157 -0.33 14.77 20.53
N MET A 158 -0.29 13.60 21.16
CA MET A 158 -0.87 13.35 22.46
C MET A 158 0.14 12.60 23.31
N ASN A 159 0.63 13.21 24.39
CA ASN A 159 1.77 12.69 25.16
C ASN A 159 2.98 12.33 24.27
N ASN A 160 3.35 13.23 23.35
CA ASN A 160 4.38 13.03 22.32
C ASN A 160 4.15 11.89 21.31
N ILE A 161 3.02 11.18 21.37
CA ILE A 161 2.63 10.19 20.36
C ILE A 161 1.91 10.93 19.23
N SER A 162 2.44 10.82 18.01
CA SER A 162 1.77 11.30 16.80
C SER A 162 0.49 10.50 16.54
N VAL A 163 -0.63 11.20 16.31
CA VAL A 163 -1.93 10.61 16.02
C VAL A 163 -2.45 11.15 14.70
N ASP A 164 -2.73 10.25 13.76
CA ASP A 164 -3.38 10.55 12.49
C ASP A 164 -4.85 10.08 12.56
N MET A 165 -5.77 11.04 12.68
CA MET A 165 -7.20 10.79 12.80
C MET A 165 -7.92 11.02 11.47
N SER A 166 -8.59 9.99 10.98
CA SER A 166 -9.48 10.04 9.83
C SER A 166 -10.95 9.83 10.23
N ALA A 167 -11.89 10.08 9.32
CA ALA A 167 -13.30 9.79 9.55
C ALA A 167 -13.92 9.10 8.34
N SER A 168 -14.90 8.23 8.59
CA SER A 168 -15.61 7.51 7.54
C SER A 168 -17.09 7.31 7.87
N PHE A 169 -17.91 7.27 6.82
CA PHE A 169 -19.30 6.83 6.90
C PHE A 169 -19.41 5.41 6.38
N HIS A 170 -19.38 4.45 7.29
CA HIS A 170 -19.56 3.05 6.95
C HIS A 170 -20.61 2.41 7.85
N ALA A 171 -21.49 1.62 7.25
CA ALA A 171 -22.44 0.78 7.97
C ALA A 171 -21.77 -0.49 8.54
N THR A 172 -20.58 -0.83 8.02
CA THR A 172 -19.77 -1.98 8.39
C THR A 172 -18.36 -1.53 8.80
N PRO A 173 -17.61 -2.37 9.52
CA PRO A 173 -16.18 -2.18 9.73
C PRO A 173 -15.38 -1.63 8.54
N PRO A 174 -14.41 -0.72 8.77
CA PRO A 174 -13.50 -0.27 7.74
C PRO A 174 -12.70 -1.42 7.15
N ARG A 175 -12.49 -1.38 5.83
CA ARG A 175 -11.64 -2.33 5.11
C ARG A 175 -10.19 -2.30 5.60
N THR A 176 -9.74 -1.17 6.15
CA THR A 176 -8.42 -1.00 6.75
C THR A 176 -8.25 -1.86 8.00
N SER A 177 -9.30 -2.08 8.79
CA SER A 177 -9.26 -3.00 9.94
C SER A 177 -9.12 -4.45 9.49
N LEU A 178 -9.86 -4.85 8.44
CA LEU A 178 -9.71 -6.20 7.86
C LEU A 178 -8.30 -6.41 7.26
N ALA A 179 -7.74 -5.39 6.62
CA ALA A 179 -6.37 -5.42 6.13
C ALA A 179 -5.35 -5.58 7.27
N ALA A 180 -5.55 -4.90 8.40
CA ALA A 180 -4.71 -5.08 9.59
C ALA A 180 -4.82 -6.50 10.18
N LYS A 181 -6.04 -7.05 10.31
CA LYS A 181 -6.24 -8.45 10.73
C LYS A 181 -5.53 -9.44 9.79
N TYR A 182 -5.59 -9.19 8.48
CA TYR A 182 -4.90 -9.99 7.47
C TYR A 182 -3.38 -9.94 7.61
N ILE A 183 -2.80 -8.78 7.92
CA ILE A 183 -1.36 -8.62 8.17
C ILE A 183 -0.97 -9.34 9.47
N ASN A 184 -1.77 -9.23 10.54
CA ASN A 184 -1.52 -9.93 11.80
C ASN A 184 -1.40 -11.44 11.65
N ALA A 185 -2.24 -12.02 10.79
CA ALA A 185 -2.17 -13.44 10.47
C ALA A 185 -0.80 -13.84 9.89
N TYR A 186 -0.20 -13.00 9.03
CA TYR A 186 1.16 -13.26 8.52
C TYR A 186 2.25 -13.08 9.58
N CYS A 187 2.11 -12.08 10.46
CA CYS A 187 3.02 -11.94 11.61
C CYS A 187 2.96 -13.16 12.54
N GLN A 188 1.77 -13.76 12.71
CA GLN A 188 1.57 -14.94 13.55
C GLN A 188 2.16 -16.22 12.93
N LEU A 189 2.12 -16.33 11.59
CA LEU A 189 2.69 -17.47 10.87
C LEU A 189 4.22 -17.50 10.94
N ASP A 190 4.86 -16.35 10.74
CA ASP A 190 6.28 -16.29 10.45
C ASP A 190 6.95 -15.06 11.09
N ASP A 191 7.78 -15.28 12.10
CA ASP A 191 8.57 -14.24 12.78
C ASP A 191 9.49 -13.45 11.83
N ARG A 192 10.06 -14.12 10.82
CA ARG A 192 10.92 -13.47 9.80
C ARG A 192 10.14 -12.42 9.00
N PHE A 193 8.83 -12.59 8.85
CA PHE A 193 7.98 -11.60 8.19
C PHE A 193 7.98 -10.27 8.95
N GLN A 194 7.81 -10.31 10.28
CA GLN A 194 7.79 -9.10 11.10
C GLN A 194 9.15 -8.37 11.05
N ILE A 195 10.25 -9.12 11.12
CA ILE A 195 11.62 -8.60 11.02
C ILE A 195 11.81 -7.88 9.67
N LEU A 196 11.44 -8.53 8.57
CA LEU A 196 11.53 -7.94 7.23
C LEU A 196 10.63 -6.72 7.05
N VAL A 197 9.41 -6.72 7.59
CA VAL A 197 8.53 -5.55 7.54
C VAL A 197 9.16 -4.37 8.27
N THR A 198 9.67 -4.58 9.48
CA THR A 198 10.35 -3.52 10.25
C THR A 198 11.55 -2.97 9.49
N PHE A 199 12.39 -3.85 8.95
CA PHE A 199 13.56 -3.45 8.18
C PHE A 199 13.19 -2.69 6.89
N LEU A 200 12.31 -3.24 6.05
CA LEU A 200 11.90 -2.62 4.77
C LEU A 200 11.22 -1.27 4.98
N LYS A 201 10.38 -1.12 6.01
CA LYS A 201 9.73 0.16 6.34
C LYS A 201 10.74 1.26 6.65
N HIS A 202 11.82 0.92 7.34
CA HIS A 202 12.88 1.85 7.67
C HIS A 202 13.77 2.12 6.46
N TRP A 203 14.24 1.06 5.79
CA TRP A 203 15.20 1.15 4.70
C TRP A 203 14.61 1.84 3.45
N LEU A 204 13.36 1.53 3.09
CA LEU A 204 12.65 2.13 1.95
C LEU A 204 11.69 3.25 2.39
N LYS A 205 12.09 4.03 3.38
CA LYS A 205 11.34 5.22 3.82
C LYS A 205 11.50 6.33 2.77
N SER A 206 10.38 6.90 2.33
CA SER A 206 10.40 8.03 1.41
C SER A 206 10.62 9.34 2.15
N GLU A 207 11.54 10.16 1.65
CA GLU A 207 11.76 11.55 2.06
C GLU A 207 10.98 12.55 1.18
N GLY A 208 10.07 12.04 0.33
CA GLY A 208 9.40 12.80 -0.72
C GLY A 208 8.69 14.07 -0.23
N ASN A 209 8.56 15.04 -1.14
CA ASN A 209 7.97 16.34 -0.84
C ASN A 209 6.53 16.19 -0.29
N PRO A 210 6.25 16.67 0.95
CA PRO A 210 4.95 16.51 1.61
C PRO A 210 3.79 17.11 0.80
N ASN A 211 4.06 18.04 -0.12
CA ASN A 211 3.07 18.73 -0.94
C ASN A 211 2.64 17.95 -2.19
N THR A 212 3.38 16.94 -2.63
CA THR A 212 3.11 16.26 -3.93
C THR A 212 2.32 14.97 -3.78
N HIS A 213 2.16 14.43 -2.56
CA HIS A 213 1.62 13.11 -2.23
C HIS A 213 2.29 11.90 -2.93
N LEU A 214 3.17 12.15 -3.90
CA LEU A 214 3.98 11.18 -4.61
C LEU A 214 5.27 10.91 -3.83
N ARG A 215 5.76 9.68 -3.95
CA ARG A 215 6.88 9.15 -3.19
C ARG A 215 7.87 8.43 -4.09
N ASP A 216 9.13 8.47 -3.71
CA ASP A 216 10.22 7.72 -4.36
C ASP A 216 10.05 6.21 -4.12
N TYR A 217 9.62 5.83 -2.91
CA TYR A 217 9.42 4.44 -2.50
C TYR A 217 7.94 4.15 -2.17
N PRO A 218 7.50 2.88 -2.23
CA PRO A 218 6.16 2.50 -1.80
C PRO A 218 5.87 2.90 -0.35
N ASN A 219 4.62 3.25 -0.05
CA ASN A 219 4.20 3.41 1.35
C ASN A 219 4.30 2.07 2.11
N SER A 220 4.32 2.13 3.44
CA SER A 220 4.48 0.96 4.31
C SER A 220 3.49 -0.17 3.99
N TYR A 221 2.22 0.17 3.76
CA TYR A 221 1.19 -0.81 3.40
C TYR A 221 1.50 -1.50 2.06
N SER A 222 1.94 -0.75 1.04
CA SER A 222 2.33 -1.31 -0.26
C SER A 222 3.55 -2.22 -0.15
N LEU A 223 4.56 -1.84 0.64
CA LEU A 223 5.74 -2.69 0.92
C LEU A 223 5.33 -4.00 1.60
N ILE A 224 4.46 -3.93 2.60
CA ILE A 224 3.94 -5.11 3.31
C ILE A 224 3.21 -6.03 2.33
N LEU A 225 2.34 -5.50 1.46
CA LEU A 225 1.64 -6.30 0.46
C LEU A 225 2.61 -6.94 -0.56
N MET A 226 3.62 -6.20 -1.03
CA MET A 226 4.66 -6.76 -1.89
C MET A 226 5.44 -7.88 -1.21
N LEU A 227 5.74 -7.75 0.09
CA LEU A 227 6.41 -8.79 0.87
C LEU A 227 5.51 -10.03 1.02
N ILE A 228 4.25 -9.85 1.43
CA ILE A 228 3.28 -10.95 1.50
C ILE A 228 3.20 -11.65 0.15
N HIS A 229 3.09 -10.89 -0.94
CA HIS A 229 2.94 -11.44 -2.27
C HIS A 229 4.14 -12.29 -2.70
N VAL A 230 5.39 -11.82 -2.50
CA VAL A 230 6.55 -12.63 -2.89
C VAL A 230 6.64 -13.90 -2.04
N LEU A 231 6.34 -13.83 -0.75
CA LEU A 231 6.33 -15.01 0.11
C LEU A 231 5.24 -16.02 -0.29
N GLN A 232 4.06 -15.53 -0.72
CA GLN A 232 2.99 -16.39 -1.27
C GLN A 232 3.37 -17.01 -2.62
N TRP A 233 4.02 -16.22 -3.49
CA TRP A 233 4.38 -16.62 -4.85
C TRP A 233 5.37 -17.79 -4.85
N PHE A 234 6.28 -17.80 -3.87
CA PHE A 234 7.28 -18.85 -3.64
C PHE A 234 6.82 -19.94 -2.64
N ASP A 235 5.54 -19.96 -2.26
CA ASP A 235 4.95 -20.90 -1.29
C ASP A 235 5.67 -20.96 0.08
N ILE A 236 6.32 -19.85 0.45
CA ILE A 236 6.92 -19.69 1.77
C ILE A 236 5.81 -19.52 2.80
N VAL A 237 4.78 -18.72 2.49
CA VAL A 237 3.56 -18.55 3.31
C VAL A 237 2.31 -18.88 2.47
N PRO A 238 1.20 -19.36 3.07
CA PRO A 238 -0.03 -19.62 2.34
C PRO A 238 -0.71 -18.34 1.85
N ASN A 239 -1.54 -18.45 0.81
CA ASN A 239 -2.49 -17.40 0.48
C ASN A 239 -3.71 -17.48 1.41
N LEU A 240 -3.74 -16.65 2.45
CA LEU A 240 -4.77 -16.69 3.48
C LEU A 240 -6.16 -16.31 2.95
N HIS A 241 -6.25 -15.52 1.87
CA HIS A 241 -7.54 -15.22 1.24
C HIS A 241 -8.15 -16.45 0.55
N GLN A 242 -7.33 -17.45 0.20
CA GLN A 242 -7.79 -18.71 -0.38
C GLN A 242 -7.99 -19.79 0.68
N THR A 243 -7.05 -19.93 1.63
CA THR A 243 -7.04 -21.02 2.61
C THR A 243 -7.92 -20.75 3.82
N HIS A 244 -8.20 -19.48 4.16
CA HIS A 244 -8.98 -19.07 5.33
C HIS A 244 -10.05 -18.03 4.95
N LYS A 245 -10.92 -18.40 3.99
CA LYS A 245 -11.93 -17.50 3.43
C LYS A 245 -12.92 -17.03 4.50
N GLU A 246 -13.28 -17.90 5.43
CA GLU A 246 -14.14 -17.61 6.56
C GLU A 246 -13.62 -16.41 7.39
N LEU A 247 -12.31 -16.32 7.59
CA LEU A 247 -11.67 -15.23 8.34
C LEU A 247 -11.43 -13.96 7.51
N PHE A 248 -11.06 -14.11 6.22
CA PHE A 248 -10.51 -13.02 5.43
C PHE A 248 -11.34 -12.61 4.20
N HIS A 249 -12.52 -13.17 3.95
CA HIS A 249 -13.42 -12.60 2.95
C HIS A 249 -14.16 -11.38 3.51
N SER A 250 -14.19 -10.28 2.73
CA SER A 250 -14.89 -9.05 3.11
C SER A 250 -16.38 -9.23 3.39
N LYS A 251 -17.01 -10.24 2.79
CA LYS A 251 -18.43 -10.58 3.04
C LYS A 251 -18.68 -11.08 4.47
N ASN A 252 -17.67 -11.61 5.14
CA ASN A 252 -17.76 -12.15 6.50
C ASN A 252 -17.41 -11.10 7.57
N PHE A 253 -16.84 -9.96 7.15
CA PHE A 253 -16.40 -8.89 8.05
C PHE A 253 -17.46 -7.80 8.20
N LYS A 254 -18.60 -8.16 8.83
CA LYS A 254 -19.78 -7.28 8.96
C LYS A 254 -20.00 -6.71 10.37
N SER A 255 -19.47 -7.36 11.40
CA SER A 255 -19.67 -6.94 12.80
C SER A 255 -18.57 -6.00 13.27
N TRP A 256 -18.96 -4.94 13.98
CA TRP A 256 -18.04 -3.99 14.62
C TRP A 256 -17.15 -4.62 15.70
N SER A 257 -17.62 -5.68 16.37
CA SER A 257 -16.81 -6.45 17.32
C SER A 257 -15.54 -7.02 16.68
N LEU A 258 -15.57 -7.31 15.38
CA LEU A 258 -14.40 -7.83 14.64
C LEU A 258 -13.32 -6.77 14.39
N THR A 259 -13.52 -5.52 14.83
CA THR A 259 -12.53 -4.43 14.74
C THR A 259 -11.94 -4.04 16.08
N GLU A 260 -12.40 -4.66 17.16
CA GLU A 260 -11.81 -4.49 18.47
C GLU A 260 -10.43 -5.13 18.45
N VAL A 261 -9.40 -4.38 18.86
CA VAL A 261 -8.02 -4.87 18.88
C VAL A 261 -7.84 -5.73 20.12
N ASP A 262 -8.49 -6.88 20.10
CA ASP A 262 -8.44 -7.91 21.12
C ASP A 262 -7.55 -9.08 20.69
N HIS A 263 -7.55 -10.15 21.48
CA HIS A 263 -6.76 -11.34 21.18
C HIS A 263 -7.13 -11.98 19.83
N GLU A 264 -8.40 -12.07 19.46
CA GLU A 264 -8.85 -12.73 18.22
C GLU A 264 -8.56 -11.89 16.96
N PHE A 265 -8.54 -10.57 17.09
CA PHE A 265 -8.07 -9.69 16.03
C PHE A 265 -6.56 -9.74 15.85
N ARG A 266 -5.82 -9.80 16.97
CA ARG A 266 -4.36 -9.76 17.00
C ARG A 266 -3.70 -11.09 16.65
N TYR A 267 -4.38 -12.20 16.94
CA TYR A 267 -3.94 -13.56 16.68
C TYR A 267 -5.06 -14.37 16.00
N PRO A 268 -5.35 -14.07 14.72
CA PRO A 268 -6.53 -14.60 14.04
C PRO A 268 -6.43 -16.06 13.63
N LEU A 269 -5.23 -16.66 13.63
CA LEU A 269 -5.02 -18.06 13.23
C LEU A 269 -4.95 -18.96 14.47
N ASP A 270 -5.46 -20.18 14.32
CA ASP A 270 -5.36 -21.20 15.37
C ASP A 270 -3.95 -21.81 15.44
N GLN A 271 -3.67 -22.48 16.57
CA GLN A 271 -2.35 -23.05 16.84
C GLN A 271 -1.95 -24.16 15.86
N ASN A 272 -2.91 -24.94 15.34
CA ASN A 272 -2.61 -26.02 14.39
C ASN A 272 -2.16 -25.45 13.06
N THR A 273 -2.80 -24.38 12.59
CA THR A 273 -2.40 -23.66 11.37
C THR A 273 -0.96 -23.14 11.47
N ILE A 274 -0.60 -22.56 12.61
CA ILE A 274 0.76 -22.06 12.88
C ILE A 274 1.77 -23.22 12.89
N GLU A 275 1.43 -24.31 13.57
CA GLU A 275 2.31 -25.46 13.72
C GLU A 275 2.55 -26.19 12.39
N LEU A 276 1.52 -26.29 11.54
CA LEU A 276 1.67 -26.81 10.17
C LEU A 276 2.61 -25.97 9.33
N HIS A 277 2.52 -24.63 9.45
CA HIS A 277 3.43 -23.73 8.75
C HIS A 277 4.88 -23.85 9.26
N ARG A 278 5.07 -23.99 10.58
CA ARG A 278 6.41 -24.15 11.19
C ARG A 278 7.16 -25.40 10.70
N ARG A 279 6.44 -26.42 10.24
CA ARG A 279 7.02 -27.67 9.71
C ARG A 279 7.44 -27.58 8.25
N LYS A 280 7.14 -26.47 7.54
CA LYS A 280 7.57 -26.30 6.14
C LYS A 280 9.08 -26.17 6.06
N GLU A 281 9.69 -26.84 5.07
CA GLU A 281 11.13 -26.76 4.79
C GLU A 281 11.60 -25.32 4.51
N THR A 282 10.74 -24.49 3.92
CA THR A 282 11.00 -23.06 3.68
C THR A 282 11.24 -22.23 4.96
N ARG A 283 10.94 -22.77 6.15
CA ARG A 283 11.32 -22.19 7.44
C ARG A 283 12.82 -22.16 7.68
N LYS A 284 13.60 -22.96 6.96
CA LYS A 284 15.07 -22.96 7.04
C LYS A 284 15.73 -21.73 6.41
N LEU A 285 15.00 -20.97 5.58
CA LEU A 285 15.53 -19.73 4.99
C LEU A 285 15.75 -18.65 6.06
N SER A 286 16.86 -17.94 5.99
CA SER A 286 17.15 -16.81 6.90
C SER A 286 16.43 -15.52 6.49
N VAL A 287 16.47 -14.50 7.35
CA VAL A 287 15.91 -13.18 7.04
C VAL A 287 16.64 -12.55 5.83
N VAL A 288 17.97 -12.62 5.77
CA VAL A 288 18.76 -12.08 4.64
C VAL A 288 18.49 -12.82 3.33
N GLN A 289 18.24 -14.13 3.37
CA GLN A 289 17.86 -14.90 2.18
C GLN A 289 16.49 -14.47 1.65
N LEU A 290 15.53 -14.22 2.54
CA LEU A 290 14.21 -13.70 2.17
C LEU A 290 14.27 -12.25 1.67
N LEU A 291 15.13 -11.42 2.25
CA LEU A 291 15.40 -10.06 1.78
C LEU A 291 16.01 -10.07 0.36
N PHE A 292 16.98 -10.96 0.12
CA PHE A 292 17.56 -11.15 -1.21
C PHE A 292 16.52 -11.66 -2.23
N LEU A 293 15.66 -12.60 -1.83
CA LEU A 293 14.54 -13.08 -2.66
C LEU A 293 13.58 -11.93 -3.04
N PHE A 294 13.20 -11.10 -2.07
CA PHE A 294 12.40 -9.90 -2.32
C PHE A 294 13.07 -8.98 -3.35
N ALA A 295 14.38 -8.77 -3.23
CA ALA A 295 15.17 -7.96 -4.15
C ALA A 295 15.20 -8.55 -5.56
N CYS A 296 15.46 -9.86 -5.70
CA CYS A 296 15.44 -10.56 -6.98
C CYS A 296 14.08 -10.43 -7.68
N GLN A 297 12.97 -10.55 -6.94
CA GLN A 297 11.64 -10.48 -7.53
C GLN A 297 11.30 -9.09 -8.06
N TYR A 298 11.60 -8.03 -7.29
CA TYR A 298 11.12 -6.67 -7.58
C TYR A 298 12.17 -5.73 -8.20
N SER A 299 13.38 -6.21 -8.47
CA SER A 299 14.40 -5.49 -9.27
C SER A 299 14.24 -5.70 -10.79
N GLU A 300 13.42 -6.66 -11.21
CA GLU A 300 13.27 -7.04 -12.61
C GLU A 300 12.32 -6.11 -13.36
N SER A 301 12.84 -5.37 -14.34
CA SER A 301 12.07 -4.38 -15.12
C SER A 301 10.85 -5.00 -15.79
N SER A 302 11.01 -6.18 -16.41
CA SER A 302 9.92 -6.84 -17.12
C SER A 302 8.77 -7.21 -16.18
N ILE A 303 9.07 -7.61 -14.94
CA ILE A 303 8.05 -7.93 -13.94
C ILE A 303 7.31 -6.66 -13.53
N MET A 304 8.05 -5.61 -13.15
CA MET A 304 7.48 -4.35 -12.67
C MET A 304 6.68 -3.59 -13.75
N GLU A 305 7.11 -3.68 -15.02
CA GLU A 305 6.52 -2.93 -16.14
C GLU A 305 5.34 -3.62 -16.83
N PHE A 306 5.18 -4.92 -16.72
CA PHE A 306 4.14 -5.66 -17.46
C PHE A 306 3.14 -6.39 -16.60
N TYR A 307 3.39 -6.52 -15.30
CA TYR A 307 2.55 -7.32 -14.42
C TYR A 307 1.95 -6.54 -13.27
N ARG A 308 0.91 -7.14 -12.69
CA ARG A 308 0.28 -6.73 -11.44
C ARG A 308 0.33 -7.88 -10.44
N PHE A 309 0.43 -7.54 -9.17
CA PHE A 309 0.57 -8.48 -8.06
C PHE A 309 -0.79 -8.67 -7.39
N ASN A 310 -1.41 -9.84 -7.55
CA ASN A 310 -2.78 -10.05 -7.09
C ASN A 310 -2.81 -10.71 -5.71
N MET A 311 -3.12 -9.92 -4.67
CA MET A 311 -3.12 -10.41 -3.29
C MET A 311 -4.21 -11.47 -3.02
N ARG A 312 -5.32 -11.45 -3.78
CA ARG A 312 -6.44 -12.38 -3.58
C ARG A 312 -6.14 -13.78 -4.10
N SER A 313 -5.33 -13.88 -5.15
CA SER A 313 -4.94 -15.16 -5.73
C SER A 313 -3.50 -15.55 -5.42
N GLY A 314 -2.66 -14.60 -5.01
CA GLY A 314 -1.22 -14.77 -4.88
C GLY A 314 -0.56 -14.96 -6.23
N GLU A 315 -1.14 -14.42 -7.31
CA GLU A 315 -0.67 -14.65 -8.69
C GLU A 315 -0.10 -13.38 -9.30
N ILE A 316 0.87 -13.55 -10.20
CA ILE A 316 1.39 -12.48 -11.06
C ILE A 316 0.63 -12.49 -12.37
N GLU A 317 -0.10 -11.42 -12.64
CA GLU A 317 -1.01 -11.31 -13.78
C GLU A 317 -0.57 -10.19 -14.71
N TRP A 318 -0.82 -10.34 -16.02
CA TRP A 318 -0.56 -9.25 -16.97
C TRP A 318 -1.41 -8.02 -16.62
N ARG A 319 -0.80 -6.83 -16.62
CA ARG A 319 -1.49 -5.58 -16.29
C ARG A 319 -2.11 -4.94 -17.52
N THR A 320 -3.27 -4.32 -17.34
CA THR A 320 -3.96 -3.53 -18.36
C THR A 320 -3.74 -2.03 -18.21
N ILE A 321 -3.39 -1.57 -17.00
CA ILE A 321 -3.20 -0.16 -16.67
C ILE A 321 -1.71 0.10 -16.43
N ARG A 322 -1.20 1.22 -16.95
CA ARG A 322 0.18 1.66 -16.75
C ARG A 322 0.28 2.56 -15.53
N GLU A 323 0.53 1.95 -14.38
CA GLU A 323 0.98 2.64 -13.16
C GLU A 323 2.41 2.17 -12.82
N PRO A 324 3.22 2.90 -12.05
CA PRO A 324 4.61 2.48 -11.78
C PRO A 324 4.71 1.09 -11.13
N ILE A 325 3.88 0.81 -10.13
CA ILE A 325 3.74 -0.50 -9.48
C ILE A 325 2.26 -0.80 -9.35
N THR A 326 1.79 -1.95 -9.81
CA THR A 326 0.37 -2.33 -9.77
C THR A 326 0.13 -3.47 -8.79
N ILE A 327 -0.50 -3.17 -7.65
CA ILE A 327 -0.90 -4.15 -6.64
C ILE A 327 -2.42 -4.24 -6.63
N VAL A 328 -2.97 -5.44 -6.77
CA VAL A 328 -4.42 -5.68 -6.61
C VAL A 328 -4.67 -6.07 -5.16
N ASP A 329 -5.21 -5.11 -4.42
CA ASP A 329 -5.52 -5.26 -3.01
C ASP A 329 -6.67 -6.27 -2.76
N ALA A 330 -6.61 -6.95 -1.62
CA ALA A 330 -7.64 -7.92 -1.21
C ALA A 330 -8.97 -7.25 -0.83
N TYR A 331 -8.95 -5.99 -0.40
CA TYR A 331 -10.05 -5.28 0.22
C TYR A 331 -10.33 -3.91 -0.41
N ASP A 332 -9.31 -3.19 -0.86
CA ASP A 332 -9.46 -1.94 -1.60
C ASP A 332 -9.52 -2.19 -3.12
N THR A 333 -10.25 -1.35 -3.85
CA THR A 333 -10.28 -1.37 -5.32
C THR A 333 -9.19 -0.50 -5.92
N ARG A 334 -8.62 0.41 -5.13
CA ARG A 334 -7.55 1.31 -5.55
C ARG A 334 -6.22 0.62 -5.41
N ASN A 335 -5.33 0.78 -6.40
CA ASN A 335 -3.97 0.27 -6.33
C ASN A 335 -3.20 0.93 -5.15
N PRO A 336 -2.72 0.18 -4.15
CA PRO A 336 -1.88 0.70 -3.07
C PRO A 336 -0.59 1.39 -3.56
N GLY A 337 0.00 0.90 -4.65
CA GLY A 337 1.22 1.42 -5.27
C GLY A 337 1.05 2.73 -6.05
N ARG A 338 -0.18 3.28 -6.15
CA ARG A 338 -0.49 4.49 -6.93
C ARG A 338 0.16 5.79 -6.43
N THR A 339 0.78 5.78 -5.25
CA THR A 339 1.47 6.94 -4.67
C THR A 339 2.94 7.00 -5.08
N ILE A 340 3.43 6.03 -5.84
CA ILE A 340 4.82 5.96 -6.26
C ILE A 340 4.98 6.75 -7.55
N GLN A 341 6.02 7.57 -7.65
CA GLN A 341 6.28 8.34 -8.86
C GLN A 341 6.88 7.47 -9.97
N SER A 342 7.83 6.61 -9.61
CA SER A 342 8.54 5.72 -10.53
C SER A 342 8.94 4.43 -9.83
N ALA A 343 8.94 3.31 -10.55
CA ALA A 343 9.52 2.07 -10.04
C ALA A 343 11.06 2.08 -10.09
N ALA A 344 11.67 3.06 -10.77
CA ALA A 344 13.12 3.10 -10.99
C ALA A 344 13.92 3.17 -9.67
N ASP A 345 13.47 3.96 -8.69
CA ASP A 345 14.17 4.12 -7.41
C ASP A 345 14.21 2.82 -6.62
N ILE A 346 13.04 2.17 -6.41
CA ILE A 346 13.00 0.88 -5.73
C ILE A 346 13.77 -0.19 -6.50
N MET A 347 13.65 -0.25 -7.82
CA MET A 347 14.40 -1.22 -8.63
C MET A 347 15.90 -0.99 -8.56
N GLY A 348 16.36 0.27 -8.58
CA GLY A 348 17.76 0.64 -8.40
C GLY A 348 18.29 0.21 -7.04
N ALA A 349 17.58 0.54 -5.97
CA ALA A 349 17.93 0.14 -4.61
C ALA A 349 18.01 -1.39 -4.45
N LEU A 350 17.05 -2.13 -5.02
CA LEU A 350 17.04 -3.59 -4.95
C LEU A 350 18.14 -4.24 -5.80
N ARG A 351 18.54 -3.64 -6.94
CA ARG A 351 19.70 -4.12 -7.73
C ARG A 351 21.00 -3.92 -6.98
N GLU A 352 21.18 -2.79 -6.31
CA GLU A 352 22.34 -2.55 -5.47
C GLU A 352 22.39 -3.50 -4.27
N LEU A 353 21.23 -3.84 -3.68
CA LEU A 353 21.13 -4.88 -2.66
C LEU A 353 21.59 -6.25 -3.20
N ILE A 354 21.16 -6.63 -4.40
CA ILE A 354 21.61 -7.89 -5.04
C ILE A 354 23.13 -7.88 -5.27
N TYR A 355 23.67 -6.73 -5.70
CA TYR A 355 25.11 -6.56 -5.88
C TYR A 355 25.87 -6.72 -4.57
N LEU A 356 25.37 -6.16 -3.47
CA LEU A 356 25.96 -6.28 -2.14
C LEU A 356 26.11 -7.75 -1.70
N PHE A 357 25.16 -8.62 -2.04
CA PHE A 357 25.28 -10.06 -1.80
C PHE A 357 26.21 -10.80 -2.77
N SER A 358 26.49 -10.22 -3.94
CA SER A 358 27.43 -10.81 -4.92
C SER A 358 28.88 -10.57 -4.54
N VAL A 359 29.15 -9.54 -3.73
CA VAL A 359 30.48 -9.21 -3.20
C VAL A 359 30.35 -8.87 -1.70
N PRO A 360 30.14 -9.88 -0.82
CA PRO A 360 30.04 -9.63 0.62
C PRO A 360 31.33 -9.02 1.16
N GLU A 361 31.22 -7.92 1.91
CA GLU A 361 32.34 -7.13 2.41
C GLU A 361 32.05 -6.61 3.83
N VAL A 362 33.07 -6.07 4.51
CA VAL A 362 32.90 -5.44 5.83
C VAL A 362 31.83 -4.35 5.79
N ASP A 363 31.11 -4.15 6.90
CA ASP A 363 30.09 -3.11 7.05
C ASP A 363 28.86 -3.29 6.11
N MET A 364 28.50 -4.52 5.71
CA MET A 364 27.35 -4.78 4.81
C MET A 364 26.08 -4.05 5.24
N PHE A 365 25.72 -4.08 6.54
CA PHE A 365 24.51 -3.41 7.04
C PHE A 365 24.57 -1.89 6.81
N LYS A 366 25.71 -1.27 7.08
CA LYS A 366 25.91 0.17 6.85
C LYS A 366 25.88 0.49 5.36
N ASN A 367 26.47 -0.35 4.52
CA ASN A 367 26.43 -0.17 3.06
C ASN A 367 25.01 -0.36 2.52
N LEU A 368 24.24 -1.29 3.07
CA LEU A 368 22.83 -1.48 2.77
C LEU A 368 22.00 -0.22 3.08
N ILE A 369 22.14 0.35 4.29
CA ILE A 369 21.44 1.60 4.66
C ILE A 369 21.86 2.77 3.76
N LYS A 370 23.13 2.85 3.33
CA LYS A 370 23.60 3.88 2.39
C LYS A 370 22.90 3.82 1.03
N ILE A 371 22.44 2.65 0.58
CA ILE A 371 21.81 2.49 -0.74
C ILE A 371 20.67 3.48 -0.92
N THR A 372 19.79 3.61 0.08
CA THR A 372 18.58 4.44 -0.02
C THR A 372 18.81 5.85 0.53
N THR A 373 19.60 6.00 1.59
CA THR A 373 19.92 7.31 2.21
C THR A 373 20.83 8.17 1.33
N LYS A 374 21.76 7.56 0.58
CA LYS A 374 22.64 8.25 -0.37
C LYS A 374 22.26 8.02 -1.83
N LYS A 375 21.17 7.28 -2.08
CA LYS A 375 20.71 6.88 -3.42
C LYS A 375 21.85 6.41 -4.32
N THR A 376 22.69 5.49 -3.82
CA THR A 376 23.94 5.09 -4.48
C THR A 376 23.71 4.48 -5.88
N TYR A 377 22.52 3.92 -6.10
CA TYR A 377 22.06 3.37 -7.38
C TYR A 377 21.86 4.42 -8.49
N LEU A 378 21.90 5.72 -8.18
CA LEU A 378 21.85 6.81 -9.17
C LEU A 378 23.23 7.11 -9.77
N PHE A 379 24.32 6.64 -9.15
CA PHE A 379 25.67 6.91 -9.62
C PHE A 379 26.17 5.76 -10.50
N PRO A 380 26.81 6.06 -11.65
CA PRO A 380 27.41 5.03 -12.47
C PRO A 380 28.53 4.33 -11.71
N LYS A 381 28.39 3.03 -11.43
CA LYS A 381 29.51 2.18 -11.04
C LYS A 381 30.27 1.73 -12.29
N GLU A 382 31.59 1.67 -12.24
CA GLU A 382 32.39 0.94 -13.23
C GLU A 382 31.91 -0.52 -13.20
N ARG A 383 31.11 -0.89 -14.21
CA ARG A 383 30.38 -2.15 -14.23
C ARG A 383 31.35 -3.30 -14.47
N PHE A 384 31.53 -4.18 -13.48
CA PHE A 384 31.74 -5.58 -13.81
C PHE A 384 30.40 -6.16 -14.28
N PRO A 385 30.33 -6.82 -15.45
CA PRO A 385 29.09 -7.27 -16.03
C PRO A 385 28.59 -8.53 -15.29
N ILE A 386 28.05 -8.37 -14.09
CA ILE A 386 27.26 -9.45 -13.46
C ILE A 386 25.86 -9.36 -14.04
N ARG A 387 25.68 -9.98 -15.21
CA ARG A 387 24.35 -10.29 -15.74
C ARG A 387 23.81 -11.44 -14.89
N VAL A 388 23.25 -11.15 -13.71
CA VAL A 388 22.36 -12.11 -13.05
C VAL A 388 21.08 -12.14 -13.89
N GLN A 389 21.12 -12.85 -15.02
CA GLN A 389 19.88 -13.32 -15.62
C GLN A 389 19.30 -14.30 -14.61
N SER A 390 18.30 -13.87 -13.86
CA SER A 390 17.45 -14.80 -13.14
C SER A 390 16.90 -15.81 -14.16
N SER A 391 16.79 -17.08 -13.78
CA SER A 391 16.11 -18.10 -14.60
C SER A 391 14.68 -17.65 -14.98
N LEU A 392 14.05 -16.83 -14.14
CA LEU A 392 12.83 -16.07 -14.43
C LEU A 392 12.98 -15.14 -15.64
N SER A 393 14.02 -14.32 -15.69
CA SER A 393 14.30 -13.40 -16.81
C SER A 393 14.48 -14.14 -18.14
N GLN A 394 15.15 -15.29 -18.14
CA GLN A 394 15.29 -16.12 -19.36
C GLN A 394 13.96 -16.72 -19.80
N HIS A 395 13.11 -17.17 -18.86
CA HIS A 395 11.81 -17.75 -19.18
C HIS A 395 10.81 -16.70 -19.70
N VAL A 396 10.81 -15.49 -19.12
CA VAL A 396 9.99 -14.35 -19.56
C VAL A 396 10.45 -13.87 -20.94
N GLN A 397 11.75 -13.63 -21.15
CA GLN A 397 12.28 -13.17 -22.44
C GLN A 397 12.09 -14.18 -23.57
N LYS A 398 12.25 -15.49 -23.31
CA LYS A 398 12.03 -16.55 -24.31
C LYS A 398 10.57 -16.62 -24.76
N ARG A 399 9.62 -16.43 -23.83
CA ARG A 399 8.18 -16.43 -24.16
C ARG A 399 7.71 -15.14 -24.83
N GLU A 400 8.30 -14.00 -24.49
CA GLU A 400 8.03 -12.73 -25.20
C GLU A 400 8.50 -12.78 -26.66
N LYS A 401 9.69 -13.32 -26.92
CA LYS A 401 10.17 -13.53 -28.30
C LYS A 401 9.23 -14.45 -29.09
N ASN A 402 8.77 -15.54 -28.49
CA ASN A 402 7.81 -16.46 -29.12
C ASN A 402 6.46 -15.78 -29.42
N ARG A 403 5.98 -14.89 -28.53
CA ARG A 403 4.72 -14.16 -28.74
C ARG A 403 4.86 -13.03 -29.77
N GLN A 404 5.99 -12.32 -29.82
CA GLN A 404 6.27 -11.36 -30.90
C GLN A 404 6.32 -12.07 -32.26
N HIS A 405 6.85 -13.29 -32.33
CA HIS A 405 6.78 -14.13 -33.52
C HIS A 405 5.34 -14.57 -33.85
N GLN A 406 4.54 -15.01 -32.87
CA GLN A 406 3.14 -15.38 -33.12
C GLN A 406 2.26 -14.20 -33.56
N ASN A 407 2.43 -13.02 -32.95
CA ASN A 407 1.71 -11.81 -33.36
C ASN A 407 2.15 -11.33 -34.76
N ARG A 408 3.43 -11.49 -35.12
CA ARG A 408 3.91 -11.23 -36.49
C ARG A 408 3.35 -12.23 -37.49
N ALA A 409 3.27 -13.52 -37.14
CA ALA A 409 2.71 -14.55 -37.98
C ALA A 409 1.19 -14.36 -38.20
N GLN A 410 0.44 -13.98 -37.16
CA GLN A 410 -0.99 -13.67 -37.28
C GLN A 410 -1.24 -12.40 -38.12
N ASN A 411 -0.41 -11.37 -37.96
CA ASN A 411 -0.51 -10.18 -38.82
C ASN A 411 -0.11 -10.47 -40.28
N GLN A 412 0.82 -11.39 -40.55
CA GLN A 412 1.18 -11.80 -41.91
C GLN A 412 0.09 -12.67 -42.57
N GLN A 413 -0.64 -13.48 -41.81
CA GLN A 413 -1.80 -14.23 -42.30
C GLN A 413 -3.02 -13.34 -42.60
N GLN A 414 -3.10 -12.14 -42.02
CA GLN A 414 -4.17 -11.18 -42.32
C GLN A 414 -3.98 -10.44 -43.67
N TYR A 415 -2.83 -10.58 -44.33
CA TYR A 415 -2.54 -9.95 -45.63
C TYR A 415 -2.54 -10.94 -46.81
N GLN A 416 -3.04 -12.16 -46.64
CA GLN A 416 -3.19 -13.11 -47.74
C GLN A 416 -4.63 -13.63 -47.84
N TYR A 417 -5.47 -12.89 -48.58
CA TYR A 417 -6.56 -13.47 -49.36
C TYR A 417 -6.56 -12.89 -50.78
N PRO A 418 -6.87 -13.72 -51.81
CA PRO A 418 -6.71 -13.36 -53.21
C PRO A 418 -7.99 -12.77 -53.83
N GLY A 419 -7.81 -11.74 -54.67
CA GLY A 419 -8.52 -11.45 -55.92
C GLY A 419 -10.04 -11.27 -55.91
N TYR A 420 -10.51 -10.04 -56.17
CA TYR A 420 -11.66 -9.64 -57.03
C TYR A 420 -11.48 -8.12 -57.24
N GLY A 421 -11.26 -7.59 -58.44
CA GLY A 421 -12.21 -7.50 -59.55
C GLY A 421 -12.64 -6.04 -59.69
N HIS A 422 -11.99 -5.28 -60.57
CA HIS A 422 -12.28 -3.86 -60.85
C HIS A 422 -13.74 -3.65 -61.30
N PHE A 423 -14.45 -2.71 -60.67
CA PHE A 423 -15.58 -2.01 -61.28
C PHE A 423 -15.56 -0.53 -60.89
N PHE A 424 -15.46 0.32 -61.92
CA PHE A 424 -15.62 1.77 -61.86
C PHE A 424 -17.11 2.12 -61.80
N MET A 425 -17.50 3.07 -60.94
CA MET A 425 -18.63 3.98 -61.21
C MET A 425 -18.48 5.32 -60.47
N PRO A 426 -19.06 6.41 -61.03
CA PRO A 426 -18.62 7.80 -60.85
C PRO A 426 -19.32 8.54 -59.69
N PRO A 427 -18.87 9.75 -59.31
CA PRO A 427 -19.42 10.46 -58.15
C PRO A 427 -20.77 11.14 -58.45
N PRO A 428 -21.65 11.31 -57.44
CA PRO A 428 -22.91 12.04 -57.60
C PRO A 428 -22.71 13.56 -57.52
N PRO A 429 -23.63 14.35 -58.11
CA PRO A 429 -23.50 15.80 -58.24
C PRO A 429 -23.97 16.55 -56.98
N MET A 430 -23.40 17.73 -56.76
CA MET A 430 -23.86 18.72 -55.77
C MET A 430 -24.68 19.83 -56.45
N VAL A 431 -25.91 20.08 -55.97
CA VAL A 431 -26.66 21.37 -55.93
C VAL A 431 -27.87 21.11 -55.01
N GLY A 432 -28.41 21.97 -54.13
CA GLY A 432 -28.20 23.38 -53.81
C GLY A 432 -29.17 23.77 -52.66
N VAL A 433 -29.11 25.04 -52.29
CA VAL A 433 -29.60 25.62 -51.03
C VAL A 433 -31.04 26.18 -51.16
N HIS A 434 -31.72 26.32 -50.01
CA HIS A 434 -32.64 27.41 -49.59
C HIS A 434 -34.17 27.13 -49.49
N PRO A 435 -34.95 27.93 -48.71
CA PRO A 435 -35.43 27.59 -47.34
C PRO A 435 -36.98 27.69 -47.18
N ASN A 436 -37.54 27.26 -46.03
CA ASN A 436 -38.68 27.86 -45.31
C ASN A 436 -39.22 26.95 -44.17
N SER A 437 -39.70 27.56 -43.10
CA SER A 437 -40.15 27.05 -41.78
C SER A 437 -41.64 26.57 -41.80
N PRO A 438 -42.39 26.31 -40.69
CA PRO A 438 -42.09 26.17 -39.24
C PRO A 438 -42.87 25.03 -38.45
N PHE A 439 -42.61 24.94 -37.13
CA PHE A 439 -43.39 24.37 -36.00
C PHE A 439 -43.76 22.87 -35.93
N PHE A 440 -43.31 22.18 -34.86
CA PHE A 440 -44.17 21.45 -33.90
C PHE A 440 -43.40 21.13 -32.59
N HIS A 441 -44.04 21.41 -31.46
CA HIS A 441 -43.65 20.98 -30.11
C HIS A 441 -43.82 19.45 -29.94
N TYR A 442 -42.96 18.77 -29.16
CA TYR A 442 -43.33 17.93 -28.01
C TYR A 442 -42.10 17.29 -27.32
N SER A 443 -42.09 17.43 -25.99
CA SER A 443 -41.57 16.52 -24.93
C SER A 443 -40.15 15.90 -24.96
N GLN A 444 -39.42 16.27 -23.90
CA GLN A 444 -38.24 15.67 -23.25
C GLN A 444 -38.31 14.12 -23.00
N PRO A 445 -37.18 13.39 -22.78
CA PRO A 445 -36.36 13.55 -21.58
C PRO A 445 -34.82 13.61 -21.72
N GLN A 446 -34.31 14.39 -20.77
CA GLN A 446 -32.96 14.66 -20.31
C GLN A 446 -32.06 13.43 -20.11
N HIS A 447 -30.82 13.54 -20.60
CA HIS A 447 -29.63 13.20 -19.82
C HIS A 447 -28.67 14.39 -19.89
N GLN A 448 -28.70 15.23 -18.85
CA GLN A 448 -27.80 16.37 -18.68
C GLN A 448 -26.47 15.91 -18.07
N LEU A 449 -25.43 16.00 -18.90
CA LEU A 449 -24.14 16.60 -18.52
C LEU A 449 -24.35 17.91 -17.78
N TYR A 450 -23.49 18.23 -16.82
CA TYR A 450 -22.99 19.56 -16.41
C TYR A 450 -22.33 19.38 -15.03
N ALA A 451 -21.31 20.10 -14.58
CA ALA A 451 -20.23 20.84 -15.20
C ALA A 451 -19.33 21.23 -14.02
N PHE A 452 -18.02 21.25 -14.26
CA PHE A 452 -17.05 21.82 -13.33
C PHE A 452 -17.20 23.34 -13.33
N GLY A 453 -17.65 23.90 -12.20
CA GLY A 453 -17.61 25.33 -11.92
C GLY A 453 -16.20 25.74 -11.47
N LYS A 454 -15.60 26.65 -12.24
CA LYS A 454 -14.43 27.46 -11.85
C LYS A 454 -14.85 28.46 -10.76
N PHE A 455 -13.99 28.68 -9.77
CA PHE A 455 -13.96 29.89 -8.93
C PHE A 455 -12.50 30.28 -8.65
N PRO A 456 -12.21 31.55 -8.34
CA PRO A 456 -11.04 32.28 -8.81
C PRO A 456 -9.98 32.38 -7.73
N PHE A 457 -8.72 32.45 -8.18
CA PHE A 457 -7.60 32.84 -7.34
C PHE A 457 -7.63 34.35 -7.12
N SER A 458 -7.59 34.77 -5.85
CA SER A 458 -7.18 36.11 -5.45
C SER A 458 -6.06 36.00 -4.43
N ASN A 459 -4.88 36.45 -4.84
CA ASN A 459 -3.81 37.10 -4.08
C ASN A 459 -3.66 36.74 -2.60
N LEU A 460 -2.61 35.98 -2.28
CA LEU A 460 -1.73 36.26 -1.15
C LEU A 460 -0.31 35.84 -1.54
N GLN A 461 0.54 36.85 -1.63
CA GLN A 461 1.95 36.81 -2.01
C GLN A 461 2.78 36.86 -0.71
N PHE A 462 3.93 36.17 -0.70
CA PHE A 462 5.07 36.31 0.24
C PHE A 462 4.89 35.74 1.67
N ARG A 463 5.88 35.10 2.33
CA ARG A 463 7.33 34.94 2.11
C ARG A 463 7.81 33.56 2.65
N PRO A 464 8.99 33.10 2.20
CA PRO A 464 9.67 31.92 2.74
C PRO A 464 10.36 32.28 4.05
N ASP A 465 10.39 31.36 5.01
CA ASP A 465 11.57 31.05 5.82
C ASP A 465 11.19 30.01 6.90
N PHE A 466 12.18 29.17 7.20
CA PHE A 466 12.44 28.48 8.47
C PHE A 466 12.19 26.96 8.64
N TYR A 467 13.38 26.33 8.79
CA TYR A 467 13.80 25.07 9.41
C TYR A 467 13.47 23.74 8.70
N GLY A 468 14.42 22.85 8.39
CA GLY A 468 15.80 22.72 8.85
C GLY A 468 15.94 21.54 9.82
N HIS A 469 16.72 20.54 9.40
CA HIS A 469 17.19 19.36 10.15
C HIS A 469 16.13 18.35 10.64
N PHE A 470 16.06 17.20 9.98
CA PHE A 470 16.32 15.88 10.56
C PHE A 470 16.79 14.92 9.47
#